data_AF-A0A0A6UIA7-F1
#
_entry.id   AF-A0A0A6UIA7-F1
#
_cell.length_a   1.000
_cell.length_b   1.000
_cell.length_c   1.000
_cell.angle_alpha   90.00
_cell.angle_beta   90.00
_cell.angle_gamma   90.00
#
_symmetry.space_group_name_H-M   'P 1'
#
loop_
_entity.id
_entity.type
_entity.pdbx_description
1 polymer ?
#
loop_
_entity_poly.entity_id
_entity_poly.type
_entity_poly.pdbx_seq_one_letter_code
_entity_poly.pdbx_strand_id
1 'polypeptide(L)'
;MRLVPLLRRRRTAFAAGAVALVAAVTAALFLNTGPAAATLTSLNGTPTCDCVVKDSSTGKYRAVFGYVNNSGTAGKIAAGDNNRLELTGGSIATDGKVTTTFAPGTHKASFATGWVSKNTQVTWKVGGKNVAAHWNRPTCGNDVALPAGGNGFGPIIALVAAGLVVVLAAVVRKRRAARLS
;
A
#
# COMPACT_ATOMS: atom_id res chain seq x y z
N MET A 1 -53.38 29.90 -51.90
CA MET A 1 -52.25 29.05 -52.34
C MET A 1 -51.77 28.22 -51.15
N ARG A 2 -51.67 26.90 -51.32
CA ARG A 2 -51.20 25.92 -50.33
C ARG A 2 -49.67 25.97 -50.23
N LEU A 3 -49.11 25.71 -49.03
CA LEU A 3 -47.91 24.87 -48.83
C LEU A 3 -47.70 24.51 -47.33
N VAL A 4 -48.19 23.32 -47.00
CA VAL A 4 -47.65 22.18 -46.21
C VAL A 4 -46.37 22.40 -45.34
N PRO A 5 -46.28 21.77 -44.14
CA PRO A 5 -45.22 21.94 -43.15
C PRO A 5 -43.96 21.10 -43.43
N LEU A 6 -42.80 21.53 -42.91
CA LEU A 6 -41.59 20.71 -42.82
C LEU A 6 -41.38 20.19 -41.39
N LEU A 7 -41.71 18.91 -41.22
CA LEU A 7 -41.21 18.08 -40.13
C LEU A 7 -39.70 17.78 -40.32
N ARG A 8 -39.03 17.54 -39.19
CA ARG A 8 -37.96 16.52 -38.99
C ARG A 8 -36.51 16.95 -39.27
N ARG A 9 -35.68 16.99 -38.20
CA ARG A 9 -34.47 16.16 -37.98
C ARG A 9 -33.69 16.68 -36.76
N ARG A 10 -33.59 15.89 -35.69
CA ARG A 10 -32.46 15.00 -35.31
C ARG A 10 -31.68 15.60 -34.13
N ARG A 11 -31.99 15.19 -32.89
CA ARG A 11 -31.25 14.12 -32.19
C ARG A 11 -29.74 14.17 -32.43
N THR A 12 -29.05 15.19 -31.92
CA THR A 12 -27.57 15.24 -31.92
C THR A 12 -27.00 16.08 -30.75
N ALA A 13 -27.61 16.05 -29.55
CA ALA A 13 -27.06 16.78 -28.40
C ALA A 13 -26.59 15.90 -27.23
N PHE A 14 -26.80 14.59 -27.28
CA PHE A 14 -26.46 13.68 -26.17
C PHE A 14 -25.18 12.86 -26.38
N ALA A 15 -24.53 12.94 -27.54
CA ALA A 15 -23.32 12.18 -27.83
C ALA A 15 -22.01 12.92 -27.47
N ALA A 16 -22.04 14.26 -27.31
CA ALA A 16 -20.83 15.04 -27.05
C ALA A 16 -20.37 15.01 -25.58
N GLY A 17 -21.28 14.84 -24.62
CA GLY A 17 -20.94 14.87 -23.19
C GLY A 17 -20.34 13.57 -22.65
N ALA A 18 -20.65 12.42 -23.25
CA ALA A 18 -20.17 11.12 -22.79
C ALA A 18 -18.70 10.85 -23.18
N VAL A 19 -18.24 11.37 -24.32
CA VAL A 19 -16.87 11.14 -24.82
C VAL A 19 -15.84 11.95 -24.04
N ALA A 20 -16.18 13.19 -23.63
CA ALA A 20 -15.29 14.04 -22.85
C ALA A 20 -14.97 13.47 -21.45
N LEU A 21 -15.94 12.78 -20.83
CA LEU A 21 -15.77 12.21 -19.49
C LEU A 21 -14.93 10.92 -19.52
N VAL A 22 -15.03 10.12 -20.59
CA VAL A 22 -14.18 8.93 -20.78
C VAL A 22 -12.73 9.33 -21.08
N ALA A 23 -12.51 10.37 -21.88
CA ALA A 23 -11.16 10.89 -22.17
C ALA A 23 -10.47 11.49 -20.93
N ALA A 24 -11.21 12.12 -20.01
CA ALA A 24 -10.64 12.64 -18.77
C ALA A 24 -10.25 11.53 -17.79
N VAL A 25 -11.04 10.44 -17.73
CA VAL A 25 -10.74 9.29 -16.87
C VAL A 25 -9.54 8.50 -17.41
N THR A 26 -9.38 8.35 -18.73
CA THR A 26 -8.18 7.72 -19.31
C THR A 26 -6.94 8.58 -19.11
N ALA A 27 -7.00 9.90 -19.31
CA ALA A 27 -5.86 10.80 -19.06
C ALA A 27 -5.40 10.79 -17.59
N ALA A 28 -6.33 10.73 -16.63
CA ALA A 28 -6.02 10.64 -15.20
C ALA A 28 -5.37 9.29 -14.81
N LEU A 29 -5.66 8.20 -15.54
CA LEU A 29 -5.04 6.89 -15.31
C LEU A 29 -3.60 6.80 -15.86
N PHE A 30 -3.25 7.58 -16.88
CA PHE A 30 -1.90 7.57 -17.48
C PHE A 30 -0.92 8.58 -16.88
N LEU A 31 -1.38 9.61 -16.15
CA LEU A 31 -0.52 10.65 -15.58
C LEU A 31 0.09 10.31 -14.22
N ASN A 32 -0.15 9.12 -13.66
CA ASN A 32 0.45 8.72 -12.38
C ASN A 32 1.77 7.95 -12.54
N THR A 33 2.49 8.17 -13.64
CA THR A 33 3.87 7.70 -13.83
C THR A 33 4.82 8.64 -13.09
N GLY A 34 4.81 8.56 -11.76
CA GLY A 34 5.90 9.14 -10.96
C GLY A 34 7.26 8.63 -11.46
N PRO A 35 8.35 9.41 -11.28
CA PRO A 35 9.67 8.99 -11.70
C PRO A 35 9.99 7.60 -11.15
N ALA A 36 10.58 6.75 -11.98
CA ALA A 36 11.00 5.42 -11.56
C ALA A 36 11.93 5.55 -10.34
N ALA A 37 11.56 4.90 -9.24
CA ALA A 37 12.36 4.95 -8.02
C ALA A 37 13.78 4.46 -8.30
N ALA A 38 14.78 5.26 -7.93
CA ALA A 38 16.18 4.97 -8.18
C ALA A 38 16.62 3.72 -7.41
N THR A 39 17.47 2.88 -8.01
CA THR A 39 18.12 1.78 -7.29
C THR A 39 19.15 2.34 -6.32
N LEU A 40 19.02 2.00 -5.04
CA LEU A 40 19.89 2.46 -3.96
C LEU A 40 20.77 1.31 -3.46
N THR A 41 22.02 1.63 -3.14
CA THR A 41 22.95 0.73 -2.44
C THR A 41 23.06 1.05 -0.94
N SER A 42 22.57 2.21 -0.51
CA SER A 42 22.56 2.61 0.89
C SER A 42 21.23 3.27 1.27
N LEU A 43 20.83 3.10 2.52
CA LEU A 43 19.66 3.80 3.07
C LEU A 43 20.13 5.12 3.68
N ASN A 44 19.69 6.24 3.10
CA ASN A 44 19.92 7.55 3.68
C ASN A 44 18.96 7.78 4.87
N GLY A 45 19.34 7.27 6.03
CA GLY A 45 18.52 7.30 7.24
C GLY A 45 18.78 6.07 8.09
N THR A 46 17.75 5.57 8.77
CA THR A 46 17.90 4.49 9.75
C THR A 46 16.73 3.51 9.72
N PRO A 47 16.99 2.19 9.69
CA PRO A 47 15.96 1.21 9.99
C PRO A 47 15.62 1.23 11.49
N THR A 48 14.38 0.95 11.84
CA THR A 48 13.88 0.98 13.22
C THR A 48 13.21 -0.34 13.59
N CYS A 49 13.43 -0.78 14.82
CA CYS A 49 12.61 -1.80 15.46
C CYS A 49 11.51 -1.05 16.21
N ASP A 50 10.32 -0.99 15.63
CA ASP A 50 9.24 -0.19 16.20
C ASP A 50 8.65 -0.88 17.44
N CYS A 51 8.39 -2.19 17.33
CA CYS A 51 7.81 -2.97 18.43
C CYS A 51 7.87 -4.48 18.16
N VAL A 52 7.43 -5.27 19.15
CA VAL A 52 7.24 -6.71 19.04
C VAL A 52 5.80 -7.09 19.39
N VAL A 53 5.21 -7.99 18.61
CA VAL A 53 3.91 -8.60 18.91
C VAL A 53 4.15 -9.96 19.56
N LYS A 54 3.44 -10.25 20.64
CA LYS A 54 3.42 -11.57 21.27
C LYS A 54 2.09 -12.25 20.99
N ASP A 55 2.14 -13.49 20.54
CA ASP A 55 0.98 -14.37 20.49
C ASP A 55 0.75 -14.95 21.89
N SER A 56 -0.41 -14.66 22.48
CA SER A 56 -0.78 -15.16 23.81
C SER A 56 -1.06 -16.66 23.85
N SER A 57 -1.44 -17.26 22.71
CA SER A 57 -1.77 -18.68 22.61
C SER A 57 -0.53 -19.55 22.40
N THR A 58 0.37 -19.12 21.51
CA THR A 58 1.58 -19.91 21.17
C THR A 58 2.83 -19.45 21.92
N GLY A 59 2.80 -18.28 22.55
CA GLY A 59 3.97 -17.67 23.20
C GLY A 59 5.07 -17.24 22.21
N LYS A 60 4.77 -17.25 20.90
CA LYS A 60 5.69 -16.80 19.84
C LYS A 60 5.68 -15.29 19.72
N TYR A 61 6.71 -14.76 19.09
CA TYR A 61 6.94 -13.33 18.92
C TYR A 61 7.06 -12.99 17.45
N ARG A 62 6.67 -11.77 17.09
CA ARG A 62 6.85 -11.23 15.74
C ARG A 62 7.45 -9.85 15.84
N ALA A 63 8.55 -9.61 15.14
CA ALA A 63 9.19 -8.30 15.10
C ALA A 63 8.54 -7.42 14.04
N VAL A 64 8.33 -6.15 14.38
CA VAL A 64 7.75 -5.13 13.49
C VAL A 64 8.80 -4.06 13.26
N PHE A 65 9.15 -3.86 11.99
CA PHE A 65 10.20 -2.94 11.58
C PHE A 65 9.62 -1.77 10.80
N GLY A 66 10.24 -0.61 10.98
CA GLY A 66 9.97 0.62 10.25
C GLY A 66 11.27 1.22 9.76
N TYR A 67 11.21 2.38 9.12
CA TYR A 67 12.42 3.09 8.70
C TYR A 67 12.20 4.60 8.67
N VAL A 68 13.32 5.31 8.67
CA VAL A 68 13.39 6.72 8.33
C VAL A 68 14.25 6.85 7.08
N ASN A 69 13.75 7.57 6.08
CA ASN A 69 14.49 7.95 4.89
C ASN A 69 14.54 9.48 4.81
N ASN A 70 15.75 10.03 4.98
CA ASN A 70 16.02 11.47 4.94
C ASN A 70 16.22 12.00 3.52
N SER A 71 16.26 11.13 2.50
CA SER A 71 16.31 11.57 1.11
C SER A 71 15.02 12.28 0.71
N GLY A 72 15.13 13.29 -0.15
CA GLY A 72 13.97 13.98 -0.75
C GLY A 72 13.24 13.16 -1.82
N THR A 73 13.77 11.99 -2.20
CA THR A 73 13.23 11.12 -3.24
C THR A 73 13.10 9.67 -2.77
N ALA A 74 12.15 8.95 -3.37
CA ALA A 74 11.98 7.53 -3.13
C ALA A 74 13.06 6.72 -3.86
N GLY A 75 13.49 5.62 -3.24
CA GLY A 75 14.42 4.69 -3.87
C GLY A 75 14.14 3.24 -3.52
N LYS A 76 14.83 2.33 -4.21
CA LYS A 76 14.63 0.89 -4.11
C LYS A 76 15.90 0.17 -3.69
N ILE A 77 15.79 -0.66 -2.66
CA ILE A 77 16.82 -1.63 -2.29
C ILE A 77 16.17 -3.00 -2.38
N ALA A 78 16.50 -3.75 -3.44
CA ALA A 78 15.94 -5.08 -3.66
C ALA A 78 16.28 -6.02 -2.50
N ALA A 79 15.38 -6.95 -2.21
CA ALA A 79 15.64 -8.01 -1.24
C ALA A 79 16.87 -8.83 -1.66
N GLY A 80 17.75 -9.15 -0.72
CA GLY A 80 19.02 -9.84 -0.97
C GLY A 80 20.10 -9.47 0.03
N ASP A 81 21.37 -9.54 -0.38
CA ASP A 81 22.52 -9.35 0.52
C ASP A 81 22.65 -7.95 1.13
N ASN A 82 21.91 -6.98 0.61
CA ASN A 82 21.88 -5.63 1.16
C ASN A 82 20.50 -5.23 1.70
N ASN A 83 19.56 -6.17 1.75
CA ASN A 83 18.24 -6.02 2.34
C ASN A 83 17.66 -7.39 2.71
N ARG A 84 17.93 -7.86 3.93
CA ARG A 84 17.48 -9.19 4.41
C ARG A 84 17.26 -9.23 5.91
N LEU A 85 16.59 -10.28 6.35
CA LEU A 85 16.51 -10.67 7.74
C LEU A 85 17.57 -11.73 8.05
N GLU A 86 18.24 -11.57 9.19
CA GLU A 86 19.10 -12.59 9.79
C GLU A 86 18.51 -12.98 11.14
N LEU A 87 18.37 -14.29 11.35
CA LEU A 87 17.88 -14.85 12.59
C LEU A 87 19.03 -15.53 13.30
N THR A 88 19.13 -15.26 14.60
CA THR A 88 20.13 -15.90 15.47
C THR A 88 19.43 -16.40 16.73
N GLY A 89 19.87 -17.55 17.25
CA GLY A 89 19.27 -18.20 18.41
C GLY A 89 18.25 -19.28 18.03
N GLY A 90 17.02 -19.18 18.56
CA GLY A 90 16.09 -20.32 18.57
C GLY A 90 15.41 -20.66 17.24
N SER A 91 15.04 -19.66 16.44
CA SER A 91 14.42 -19.86 15.12
C SER A 91 15.46 -19.62 14.04
N ILE A 92 15.45 -20.45 12.98
CA ILE A 92 16.44 -20.39 11.88
C ILE A 92 15.88 -19.83 10.57
N ALA A 93 14.57 -19.65 10.47
CA ALA A 93 13.92 -19.17 9.25
C ALA A 93 12.68 -18.32 9.56
N THR A 94 12.30 -17.46 8.62
CA THR A 94 11.08 -16.66 8.66
C THR A 94 10.54 -16.44 7.24
N ASP A 95 9.23 -16.33 7.11
CA ASP A 95 8.50 -15.98 5.89
C ASP A 95 8.34 -14.46 5.69
N GLY A 96 8.85 -13.66 6.64
CA GLY A 96 8.80 -12.20 6.58
C GLY A 96 9.45 -11.63 5.32
N LYS A 97 8.71 -10.77 4.60
CA LYS A 97 9.22 -10.04 3.44
C LYS A 97 9.67 -8.65 3.86
N VAL A 98 10.91 -8.29 3.54
CA VAL A 98 11.47 -6.97 3.82
C VAL A 98 10.91 -5.91 2.87
N THR A 99 10.82 -4.68 3.35
CA THR A 99 10.48 -3.51 2.53
C THR A 99 11.57 -3.27 1.49
N THR A 100 11.18 -3.10 0.23
CA THR A 100 12.13 -2.87 -0.88
C THR A 100 12.05 -1.48 -1.51
N THR A 101 11.00 -0.71 -1.20
CA THR A 101 10.82 0.67 -1.68
C THR A 101 10.75 1.60 -0.49
N PHE A 102 11.60 2.62 -0.49
CA PHE A 102 11.83 3.55 0.62
C PHE A 102 11.42 4.93 0.18
N ALA A 103 10.21 5.34 0.55
CA ALA A 103 9.73 6.70 0.32
C ALA A 103 10.35 7.67 1.34
N PRO A 104 10.47 8.98 1.04
CA PRO A 104 10.91 9.98 2.01
C PRO A 104 10.09 9.95 3.31
N GLY A 105 10.72 10.31 4.43
CA GLY A 105 10.08 10.48 5.74
C GLY A 105 10.18 9.28 6.67
N THR A 106 9.34 9.27 7.71
CA THR A 106 9.26 8.21 8.73
C THR A 106 8.12 7.26 8.41
N HIS A 107 8.44 5.97 8.30
CA HIS A 107 7.51 4.91 7.94
C HIS A 107 7.51 3.85 9.03
N LYS A 108 6.50 3.91 9.90
CA LYS A 108 6.30 2.95 10.98
C LYS A 108 5.66 1.67 10.46
N ALA A 109 6.00 0.54 11.10
CA ALA A 109 5.43 -0.77 10.81
C ALA A 109 5.40 -1.13 9.32
N SER A 110 6.50 -0.82 8.64
CA SER A 110 6.64 -1.01 7.20
C SER A 110 6.57 -2.48 6.80
N PHE A 111 7.08 -3.38 7.64
CA PHE A 111 6.86 -4.82 7.50
C PHE A 111 6.97 -5.52 8.86
N ALA A 112 6.57 -6.78 8.90
CA ALA A 112 6.73 -7.63 10.07
C ALA A 112 7.29 -8.99 9.65
N THR A 113 7.98 -9.66 10.59
CA THR A 113 8.45 -11.02 10.37
C THR A 113 7.32 -12.04 10.45
N GLY A 114 7.64 -13.31 10.20
CA GLY A 114 6.88 -14.43 10.74
C GLY A 114 6.98 -14.53 12.25
N TRP A 115 6.28 -15.51 12.80
CA TRP A 115 6.34 -15.86 14.22
C TRP A 115 7.64 -16.62 14.54
N VAL A 116 8.42 -16.11 15.48
CA VAL A 116 9.69 -16.67 15.97
C VAL A 116 9.61 -16.98 17.46
N SER A 117 10.53 -17.83 17.94
CA SER A 117 10.65 -18.16 19.36
C SER A 117 11.21 -17.00 20.19
N LYS A 118 10.93 -16.98 21.49
CA LYS A 118 11.38 -15.94 22.44
C LYS A 118 12.89 -15.67 22.38
N ASN A 119 13.69 -16.73 22.28
CA ASN A 119 15.15 -16.66 22.23
C ASN A 119 15.72 -16.34 20.83
N THR A 120 14.89 -15.87 19.89
CA THR A 120 15.36 -15.46 18.56
C THR A 120 15.62 -13.96 18.55
N GLN A 121 16.83 -13.58 18.15
CA GLN A 121 17.12 -12.21 17.73
C GLN A 121 16.95 -12.11 16.23
N VAL A 122 16.10 -11.19 15.80
CA VAL A 122 15.86 -10.88 14.39
C VAL A 122 16.60 -9.60 14.05
N THR A 123 17.54 -9.66 13.12
CA THR A 123 18.29 -8.51 12.64
C THR A 123 17.88 -8.19 11.22
N TRP A 124 17.36 -6.98 10.98
CA TRP A 124 17.16 -6.47 9.63
C TRP A 124 18.39 -5.71 9.18
N LYS A 125 19.01 -6.18 8.09
CA LYS A 125 20.11 -5.51 7.39
C LYS A 125 19.57 -4.85 6.15
N VAL A 126 19.78 -3.55 5.99
CA VAL A 126 19.31 -2.77 4.83
C VAL A 126 20.25 -1.61 4.53
N GLY A 127 20.73 -1.53 3.28
CA GLY A 127 21.49 -0.39 2.78
C GLY A 127 22.70 -0.02 3.65
N GLY A 128 23.45 -1.03 4.11
CA GLY A 128 24.59 -0.86 5.02
C GLY A 128 24.23 -0.54 6.49
N LYS A 129 22.95 -0.59 6.88
CA LYS A 129 22.48 -0.36 8.25
C LYS A 129 21.87 -1.64 8.82
N ASN A 130 21.91 -1.77 10.14
CA ASN A 130 21.37 -2.93 10.85
C ASN A 130 20.50 -2.47 12.01
N VAL A 131 19.40 -3.19 12.25
CA VAL A 131 18.60 -3.02 13.47
C VAL A 131 18.16 -4.38 13.99
N ALA A 132 18.27 -4.57 15.30
CA ALA A 132 17.90 -5.83 15.96
C ALA A 132 16.60 -5.67 16.77
N ALA A 133 15.72 -6.66 16.60
CA ALA A 133 14.53 -6.88 17.40
C ALA A 133 14.69 -8.15 18.24
N HIS A 134 14.17 -8.10 19.46
CA HIS A 134 14.23 -9.19 20.42
C HIS A 134 13.00 -9.12 21.34
N TRP A 135 12.63 -10.20 22.02
CA TRP A 135 11.36 -10.31 22.76
C TRP A 135 11.16 -9.25 23.85
N ASN A 136 12.25 -8.68 24.37
CA ASN A 136 12.25 -7.65 25.41
C ASN A 136 12.10 -6.22 24.86
N ARG A 137 11.91 -6.05 23.56
CA ARG A 137 11.53 -4.77 22.96
C ARG A 137 10.09 -4.39 23.37
N PRO A 138 9.74 -3.10 23.35
CA PRO A 138 8.39 -2.64 23.63
C PRO A 138 7.34 -3.39 22.80
N THR A 139 6.22 -3.73 23.43
CA THR A 139 5.10 -4.37 22.75
C THR A 139 4.40 -3.36 21.85
N CYS A 140 3.87 -3.81 20.71
CA CYS A 140 3.13 -2.90 19.82
C CYS A 140 1.89 -2.35 20.52
N GLY A 141 1.74 -1.03 20.52
CA GLY A 141 0.53 -0.35 20.99
C GLY A 141 -0.63 -0.49 20.01
N ASN A 142 -1.82 -0.09 20.45
CA ASN A 142 -3.05 -0.12 19.62
C ASN A 142 -3.01 0.86 18.45
N ASP A 143 -2.09 1.81 18.48
CA ASP A 143 -1.82 2.83 17.46
C ASP A 143 -0.99 2.29 16.27
N VAL A 144 -0.36 1.12 16.43
CA VAL A 144 0.41 0.50 15.36
C VAL A 144 -0.51 -0.35 14.48
N ALA A 145 -0.86 0.19 13.31
CA ALA A 145 -1.47 -0.61 12.26
C ALA A 145 -0.46 -1.67 11.81
N LEU A 146 -0.60 -2.90 12.33
CA LEU A 146 0.29 -3.99 11.98
C LEU A 146 0.12 -4.31 10.49
N PRO A 147 1.21 -4.38 9.71
CA PRO A 147 1.12 -4.82 8.34
C PRO A 147 0.54 -6.23 8.35
N ALA A 148 -0.47 -6.47 7.50
CA ALA A 148 -0.98 -7.82 7.25
C ALA A 148 0.24 -8.68 6.93
N GLY A 149 0.58 -9.61 7.84
CA GLY A 149 1.87 -10.27 7.84
C GLY A 149 2.23 -10.79 6.46
N GLY A 150 3.42 -10.41 5.96
CA GLY A 150 4.11 -11.09 4.86
C GLY A 150 3.39 -11.22 3.51
N ASN A 151 2.21 -10.62 3.30
CA ASN A 151 1.53 -10.61 2.01
C ASN A 151 1.64 -9.21 1.43
N GLY A 152 2.42 -9.07 0.36
CA GLY A 152 2.76 -7.81 -0.31
C GLY A 152 1.55 -7.06 -0.90
N PHE A 153 0.66 -6.59 -0.03
CA PHE A 153 -0.56 -5.87 -0.35
C PHE A 153 -0.80 -4.72 0.66
N GLY A 154 0.20 -3.86 0.85
CA GLY A 154 -0.09 -2.42 0.94
C GLY A 154 -0.03 -1.87 -0.49
N PRO A 155 -1.06 -1.19 -1.05
CA PRO A 155 -2.18 -0.46 -0.45
C PRO A 155 -3.55 -0.93 -1.00
N ILE A 156 -4.18 -1.97 -0.43
CA ILE A 156 -5.55 -2.37 -0.87
C ILE A 156 -6.66 -1.65 -0.08
N ILE A 157 -6.37 -1.05 1.08
CA ILE A 157 -7.41 -0.32 1.84
C ILE A 157 -7.93 0.91 1.07
N ALA A 158 -7.17 1.45 0.11
CA ALA A 158 -7.64 2.50 -0.79
C ALA A 158 -8.67 2.02 -1.85
N LEU A 159 -8.73 0.71 -2.17
CA LEU A 159 -9.62 0.17 -3.21
C LEU A 159 -11.06 -0.07 -2.72
N VAL A 160 -11.26 -0.30 -1.41
CA VAL A 160 -12.60 -0.56 -0.85
C VAL A 160 -13.44 0.74 -0.80
N ALA A 161 -12.81 1.88 -0.55
CA ALA A 161 -13.51 3.18 -0.52
C ALA A 161 -14.00 3.61 -1.92
N ALA A 162 -13.24 3.34 -2.99
CA ALA A 162 -13.63 3.69 -4.35
C ALA A 162 -14.79 2.82 -4.88
N GLY A 163 -14.81 1.52 -4.54
CA GLY A 163 -15.88 0.60 -4.95
C GLY A 163 -17.26 0.98 -4.39
N LEU A 164 -17.31 1.44 -3.13
CA LEU A 164 -18.57 1.86 -2.49
C LEU A 164 -19.19 3.09 -3.15
N VAL A 165 -18.38 4.05 -3.62
CA VAL A 165 -18.88 5.26 -4.28
C VAL A 165 -19.51 4.93 -5.64
N VAL A 166 -18.92 4.00 -6.40
CA VAL A 166 -19.46 3.56 -7.70
C VAL A 166 -20.79 2.80 -7.52
N VAL A 167 -20.86 1.91 -6.52
CA VAL A 167 -22.10 1.15 -6.23
C VAL A 167 -23.21 2.10 -5.75
N LEU A 168 -22.92 3.03 -4.85
CA LEU A 168 -23.90 4.03 -4.38
C LEU A 168 -24.40 4.92 -5.53
N ALA A 169 -23.51 5.38 -6.41
CA ALA A 169 -23.89 6.17 -7.58
C ALA A 169 -24.80 5.38 -8.54
N ALA A 170 -24.49 4.10 -8.79
CA ALA A 170 -25.31 3.23 -9.64
C ALA A 170 -26.70 2.96 -9.03
N VAL A 171 -26.78 2.71 -7.71
CA VAL A 171 -28.05 2.46 -7.01
C VAL A 171 -28.93 3.70 -6.98
N VAL A 172 -28.37 4.89 -6.73
CA VAL A 172 -29.12 6.16 -6.74
C VAL A 172 -29.67 6.44 -8.14
N ARG A 173 -28.88 6.21 -9.20
CA ARG A 173 -29.34 6.40 -10.59
C ARG A 173 -30.49 5.47 -10.94
N LYS A 174 -30.39 4.19 -10.54
CA LYS A 174 -31.44 3.19 -10.79
C LYS A 174 -32.74 3.52 -10.04
N ARG A 175 -32.64 4.01 -8.80
CA ARG A 175 -33.82 4.45 -8.00
C ARG A 175 -34.50 5.70 -8.56
N ARG A 176 -33.74 6.63 -9.16
CA ARG A 176 -34.32 7.82 -9.81
C ARG A 176 -35.03 7.48 -11.12
N ALA A 177 -34.49 6.54 -11.89
CA ALA A 177 -35.13 6.07 -13.13
C ALA A 177 -36.48 5.36 -12.86
N ALA A 178 -36.56 4.57 -11.79
CA ALA A 178 -37.78 3.85 -11.41
C ALA A 178 -38.89 4.72 -10.79
N ARG A 179 -38.63 5.99 -10.49
CA ARG A 179 -39.64 6.94 -9.97
C ARG A 179 -40.24 7.85 -11.04
N LEU A 180 -39.77 7.72 -12.29
CA LEU A 180 -40.22 8.49 -13.45
C LEU A 180 -40.91 7.60 -14.50
N SER A 181 -41.26 6.37 -14.12
CA SER A 181 -42.13 5.44 -14.86
C SER A 181 -43.36 5.16 -14.00
#